data_AF-A0A2C1YMT5-F1
#
_entry.id   AF-A0A2C1YMT5-F1
#
_cell.length_a   1.000
_cell.length_b   1.000
_cell.length_c   1.000
_cell.angle_alpha   90.00
_cell.angle_beta   90.00
_cell.angle_gamma   90.00
#
_symmetry.space_group_name_H-M   'P 1'
#
loop_
_entity.id
_entity.type
_entity.pdbx_description
1 polymer ?
#
loop_
_entity_poly.entity_id
_entity_poly.type
_entity_poly.pdbx_seq_one_letter_code
_entity_poly.pdbx_strand_id
1 'polypeptide(L)'
;MLTGKFSPVHVFEEDDHRRFNEHGEAFNVGETFAGLGFQKGVELADQLKWMAEGRPSMASAALRWILDCKEITCIIPGFKNVNQVQQNLAVLDTKPFSEEEMRKLQNFYHEKVKNFIRGPY
;
A
#
# COMPACT_ATOMS: atom_id res chain seq x y z
N MET A 1 4.51 -1.09 1.40
CA MET A 1 4.45 -2.16 0.38
C MET A 1 4.10 -1.60 -1.00
N LEU A 2 3.05 -0.80 -1.14
CA LEU A 2 2.61 -0.19 -2.42
C LEU A 2 3.56 0.85 -3.05
N THR A 3 4.72 1.09 -2.44
CA THR A 3 5.80 1.86 -3.07
C THR A 3 6.46 1.11 -4.23
N GLY A 4 6.25 -0.21 -4.34
CA GLY A 4 6.87 -1.07 -5.36
C GLY A 4 8.37 -1.31 -5.14
N LYS A 5 8.93 -0.86 -4.01
CA LYS A 5 10.37 -0.88 -3.72
C LYS A 5 10.86 -2.14 -2.98
N PHE A 6 9.94 -2.97 -2.51
CA PHE A 6 10.26 -4.13 -1.68
C PHE A 6 10.20 -5.42 -2.49
N SER A 7 11.13 -6.32 -2.20
CA SER A 7 11.15 -7.69 -2.70
C SER A 7 10.86 -8.68 -1.56
N PRO A 8 10.39 -9.91 -1.84
CA PRO A 8 10.14 -10.92 -0.81
C PRO A 8 11.37 -11.28 0.03
N VAL A 9 12.58 -11.10 -0.53
CA VAL A 9 13.86 -11.37 0.15
C VAL A 9 14.43 -10.18 0.92
N HIS A 10 13.72 -9.05 0.96
CA HIS A 10 14.18 -7.88 1.71
C HIS A 10 14.14 -8.18 3.21
N VAL A 11 15.22 -7.84 3.90
CA VAL A 11 15.34 -7.98 5.36
C VAL A 11 15.50 -6.58 5.93
N PHE A 12 14.65 -6.23 6.90
CA PHE A 12 14.77 -4.97 7.64
C PHE A 12 15.86 -5.09 8.72
N GLU A 13 16.36 -3.94 9.18
CA GLU A 13 17.28 -3.88 10.32
C GLU A 13 16.65 -4.46 11.60
N GLU A 14 17.47 -4.90 12.54
CA GLU A 14 17.03 -5.60 13.76
C GLU A 14 16.11 -4.75 14.65
N ASP A 15 16.36 -3.45 14.70
CA ASP A 15 15.62 -2.47 15.49
C ASP A 15 14.44 -1.84 14.73
N ASP A 16 14.15 -2.30 13.50
CA ASP A 16 13.00 -1.83 12.72
C ASP A 16 11.71 -2.54 13.19
N HIS A 17 10.67 -1.76 13.50
CA HIS A 17 9.37 -2.32 13.94
C HIS A 17 8.78 -3.31 12.95
N ARG A 18 9.10 -3.15 11.65
CA ARG A 18 8.64 -4.04 10.60
C ARG A 18 9.25 -5.44 10.67
N ARG A 19 10.38 -5.59 11.37
CA ARG A 19 11.02 -6.88 11.64
C ARG A 19 10.58 -7.46 12.97
N PHE A 20 10.69 -6.69 14.05
CA PHE A 20 10.49 -7.26 15.40
C PHE A 20 9.01 -7.40 15.79
N ASN A 21 8.07 -6.82 15.04
CA ASN A 21 6.64 -6.85 15.35
C ASN A 21 5.78 -7.39 14.19
N GLU A 22 6.32 -8.24 13.31
CA GLU A 22 5.54 -8.78 12.19
C GLU A 22 4.35 -9.66 12.66
N HIS A 23 4.43 -10.27 13.84
CA HIS A 23 3.39 -11.14 14.39
C HIS A 23 2.76 -10.61 15.67
N GLY A 24 3.02 -9.34 16.02
CA GLY A 24 2.46 -8.71 17.21
C GLY A 24 3.21 -9.06 18.50
N GLU A 25 4.51 -9.25 18.41
CA GLU A 25 5.36 -9.56 19.57
C GLU A 25 5.50 -8.37 20.54
N ALA A 26 5.46 -7.14 20.02
CA ALA A 26 5.57 -5.91 20.81
C ALA A 26 4.25 -5.10 20.86
N PHE A 27 3.41 -5.22 19.84
CA PHE A 27 2.11 -4.54 19.69
C PHE A 27 1.04 -5.51 19.14
N ASN A 28 -0.17 -5.04 18.81
CA ASN A 28 -1.18 -5.93 18.23
C ASN A 28 -0.74 -6.48 16.86
N VAL A 29 -1.09 -7.73 16.54
CA VAL A 29 -0.71 -8.41 15.28
C VAL A 29 -1.14 -7.65 14.00
N GLY A 30 -2.17 -6.79 14.09
CA GLY A 30 -2.63 -5.96 12.98
C GLY A 30 -1.82 -4.67 12.74
N GLU A 31 -1.00 -4.23 13.69
CA GLU A 31 -0.26 -2.95 13.58
C GLU A 31 0.74 -2.98 12.43
N THR A 32 1.45 -4.09 12.26
CA THR A 32 2.45 -4.26 11.21
C THR A 32 1.83 -5.00 10.04
N PHE A 33 1.90 -4.40 8.84
CA PHE A 33 1.40 -5.01 7.60
C PHE A 33 -0.07 -5.48 7.65
N ALA A 34 -0.91 -4.94 8.54
CA ALA A 34 -2.28 -5.43 8.77
C ALA A 34 -2.34 -6.92 9.16
N GLY A 35 -1.29 -7.45 9.80
CA GLY A 35 -1.18 -8.86 10.16
C GLY A 35 -0.96 -9.83 8.99
N LEU A 36 -0.86 -9.32 7.76
CA LEU A 36 -0.65 -10.07 6.53
C LEU A 36 0.71 -10.78 6.48
N GLY A 37 1.71 -10.22 7.17
CA GLY A 37 3.11 -10.57 7.02
C GLY A 37 3.75 -9.89 5.82
N PHE A 38 5.06 -9.64 5.91
CA PHE A 38 5.82 -8.90 4.92
C PHE A 38 5.86 -9.63 3.57
N GLN A 39 6.24 -10.90 3.59
CA GLN A 39 6.41 -11.69 2.36
C GLN A 39 5.10 -11.78 1.56
N LYS A 40 3.99 -12.09 2.25
CA LYS A 40 2.67 -12.16 1.61
C LYS A 40 2.21 -10.79 1.12
N GLY A 41 2.47 -9.74 1.89
CA GLY A 41 2.14 -8.39 1.49
C GLY A 41 2.91 -7.89 0.27
N VAL A 42 4.18 -8.29 0.11
CA VAL A 42 4.95 -8.02 -1.11
C VAL A 42 4.40 -8.82 -2.30
N GLU A 43 4.10 -10.12 -2.11
CA GLU A 43 3.48 -10.96 -3.15
C GLU A 43 2.17 -10.37 -3.68
N LEU A 44 1.28 -9.93 -2.79
CA LEU A 44 0.00 -9.32 -3.18
C LEU A 44 0.19 -7.93 -3.80
N ALA A 45 1.15 -7.15 -3.32
CA ALA A 45 1.48 -5.86 -3.94
C ALA A 45 2.04 -6.04 -5.36
N ASP A 46 2.78 -7.12 -5.64
CA ASP A 46 3.30 -7.40 -6.99
C ASP A 46 2.17 -7.61 -8.01
N GLN A 47 1.10 -8.31 -7.60
CA GLN A 47 -0.10 -8.52 -8.42
C GLN A 47 -0.87 -7.23 -8.72
N LEU A 48 -0.58 -6.15 -7.98
CA LEU A 48 -1.20 -4.84 -8.14
C LEU A 48 -0.38 -3.88 -9.02
N LYS A 49 0.75 -4.30 -9.60
CA LYS A 49 1.58 -3.44 -10.46
C LYS A 49 0.84 -2.80 -11.63
N TRP A 50 -0.19 -3.47 -12.17
CA TRP A 50 -1.04 -2.94 -13.25
C TRP A 50 -1.70 -1.60 -12.89
N MET A 51 -1.91 -1.31 -11.60
CA MET A 51 -2.47 -0.02 -11.14
C MET A 51 -1.65 1.18 -11.64
N ALA A 52 -0.35 0.99 -11.85
CA ALA A 52 0.55 2.04 -12.31
C ALA A 52 0.40 2.36 -13.80
N GLU A 53 -0.33 1.57 -14.57
CA GLU A 53 -0.49 1.77 -16.02
C GLU A 53 -1.14 3.13 -16.32
N GLY A 54 -0.44 3.97 -17.08
CA GLY A 54 -0.87 5.33 -17.38
C GLY A 54 -0.77 6.29 -16.18
N ARG A 55 -0.01 5.94 -15.13
CA ARG A 55 0.25 6.76 -13.94
C ARG A 55 1.77 6.86 -13.67
N PRO A 56 2.25 7.89 -12.97
CA PRO A 56 3.70 8.10 -12.78
C PRO A 56 4.43 6.96 -12.03
N SER A 57 3.75 6.31 -11.09
CA SER A 57 4.30 5.19 -10.32
C SER A 57 3.21 4.44 -9.58
N MET A 58 3.53 3.26 -9.05
CA MET A 58 2.64 2.51 -8.15
C MET A 58 2.29 3.30 -6.89
N ALA A 59 3.25 4.06 -6.34
CA ALA A 59 3.00 4.94 -5.20
C ALA A 59 1.99 6.05 -5.55
N SER A 60 2.17 6.68 -6.72
CA SER A 60 1.23 7.69 -7.24
C SER A 60 -0.16 7.12 -7.46
N ALA A 61 -0.24 5.89 -7.99
CA ALA A 61 -1.49 5.19 -8.19
C ALA A 61 -2.19 4.86 -6.87
N ALA A 62 -1.45 4.39 -5.86
CA ALA A 62 -2.02 4.13 -4.54
C ALA A 62 -2.55 5.40 -3.85
N LEU A 63 -1.80 6.50 -3.91
CA LEU A 63 -2.25 7.79 -3.38
C LEU A 63 -3.48 8.31 -4.14
N ARG A 64 -3.48 8.16 -5.48
CA ARG A 64 -4.62 8.56 -6.30
C ARG A 64 -5.87 7.75 -5.98
N TRP A 65 -5.74 6.44 -5.78
CA TRP A 65 -6.83 5.56 -5.39
C TRP A 65 -7.50 6.01 -4.08
N ILE A 66 -6.71 6.37 -3.07
CA ILE A 66 -7.25 6.88 -1.79
C ILE A 66 -7.99 8.21 -2.03
N LEU A 67 -7.44 9.10 -2.84
CA LEU A 67 -8.02 10.42 -3.11
C LEU A 67 -9.31 10.34 -3.95
N ASP A 68 -9.47 9.31 -4.78
CA ASP A 68 -10.69 9.10 -5.59
C ASP A 68 -11.87 8.56 -4.74
N CYS A 69 -11.64 8.13 -3.49
CA CYS A 69 -12.71 7.74 -2.56
C CYS A 69 -13.49 8.96 -2.07
N LYS A 70 -14.82 8.97 -2.25
CA LYS A 70 -15.69 10.13 -1.96
C LYS A 70 -15.68 10.55 -0.50
N GLU A 71 -15.43 9.60 0.40
CA GLU A 71 -15.38 9.80 1.85
C GLU A 71 -14.07 10.43 2.32
N ILE A 72 -13.05 10.48 1.44
CA ILE A 72 -11.73 11.03 1.76
C ILE A 72 -11.64 12.49 1.33
N THR A 73 -11.28 13.35 2.28
CA THR A 73 -11.07 14.78 2.03
C THR A 73 -9.59 15.15 1.87
N CYS A 74 -8.69 14.38 2.49
CA CYS A 74 -7.26 14.66 2.53
C CYS A 74 -6.47 13.36 2.70
N ILE A 75 -5.32 13.29 2.04
CA ILE A 75 -4.32 12.23 2.20
C ILE A 75 -3.06 12.81 2.84
N ILE A 76 -2.35 12.01 3.64
CA ILE A 76 -1.14 12.45 4.38
C ILE A 76 0.07 11.63 3.91
N PRO A 77 0.62 11.90 2.71
CA PRO A 77 1.75 11.14 2.19
C PRO A 77 3.06 11.57 2.85
N GLY A 78 3.88 10.61 3.28
CA GLY A 78 5.21 10.88 3.84
C GLY A 78 6.23 11.27 2.77
N PHE A 79 7.28 11.99 3.18
CA PHE A 79 8.40 12.38 2.33
C PHE A 79 9.68 12.58 3.16
N LYS A 80 10.84 12.34 2.54
CA LYS A 80 12.19 12.55 3.11
C LYS A 80 13.01 13.57 2.33
N ASN A 81 12.54 14.00 1.16
CA ASN A 81 13.21 14.98 0.30
C ASN A 81 12.22 15.72 -0.59
N VAL A 82 12.68 16.82 -1.20
CA VAL A 82 11.87 17.69 -2.05
C VAL A 82 11.29 16.95 -3.25
N ASN A 83 12.02 16.00 -3.85
CA ASN A 83 11.51 15.24 -4.99
C ASN A 83 10.27 14.41 -4.61
N GLN A 84 10.24 13.81 -3.41
CA GLN A 84 9.04 13.11 -2.93
C GLN A 84 7.86 14.04 -2.67
N VAL A 85 8.10 15.29 -2.24
CA VAL A 85 7.05 16.29 -2.13
C VAL A 85 6.43 16.57 -3.51
N GLN A 86 7.27 16.78 -4.53
CA GLN A 86 6.79 17.02 -5.90
C GLN A 86 6.01 15.82 -6.44
N GLN A 87 6.49 14.59 -6.19
CA GLN A 87 5.79 13.36 -6.57
C GLN A 87 4.44 13.22 -5.86
N ASN A 88 4.35 13.57 -4.58
CA ASN A 88 3.10 13.54 -3.83
C ASN A 88 2.10 14.59 -4.35
N LEU A 89 2.56 15.80 -4.71
CA LEU A 89 1.72 16.86 -5.26
C LEU A 89 1.15 16.49 -6.65
N ALA A 90 1.95 15.83 -7.49
CA ALA A 90 1.54 15.38 -8.83
C ALA A 90 0.38 14.34 -8.82
N VAL A 91 0.00 13.81 -7.65
CA VAL A 91 -1.16 12.91 -7.49
C VAL A 91 -2.47 13.61 -7.87
N LEU A 92 -2.56 14.92 -7.66
CA LEU A 92 -3.75 15.73 -8.02
C LEU A 92 -4.05 15.67 -9.53
N ASP A 93 -3.00 15.62 -10.35
CA ASP A 93 -3.09 15.57 -11.80
C ASP A 93 -2.96 14.14 -12.37
N THR A 94 -2.77 13.13 -11.51
CA THR A 94 -2.65 11.73 -11.93
C THR A 94 -3.99 11.21 -12.45
N LYS A 95 -3.97 10.37 -13.49
CA LYS A 95 -5.17 9.73 -14.05
C LYS A 95 -6.04 9.08 -12.95
N PRO A 96 -7.33 9.47 -12.81
CA PRO A 96 -8.24 8.83 -11.85
C PRO A 96 -8.47 7.36 -12.19
N PHE A 97 -8.91 6.58 -11.20
CA PHE A 97 -9.35 5.21 -11.42
C PHE A 97 -10.72 5.17 -12.09
N SER A 98 -10.87 4.34 -13.12
CA SER A 98 -12.19 4.03 -13.67
C SER A 98 -12.99 3.18 -12.68
N GLU A 99 -14.32 3.17 -12.81
CA GLU A 99 -15.16 2.29 -12.00
C GLU A 99 -14.79 0.80 -12.15
N GLU A 100 -14.32 0.40 -13.33
CA GLU A 100 -13.84 -0.95 -13.58
C GLU A 100 -12.56 -1.26 -12.81
N GLU A 101 -11.57 -0.36 -12.84
CA GLU A 101 -10.35 -0.51 -12.05
C GLU A 101 -10.66 -0.55 -10.54
N MET A 102 -11.59 0.29 -10.07
CA MET A 102 -12.06 0.30 -8.67
C MET A 102 -12.71 -1.02 -8.28
N ARG A 103 -13.61 -1.56 -9.10
CA ARG A 103 -14.23 -2.88 -8.87
C ARG A 103 -13.19 -4.00 -8.84
N LYS A 104 -12.20 -3.95 -9.74
CA LYS A 104 -11.11 -4.93 -9.79
C LYS A 104 -10.28 -4.91 -8.50
N LEU A 105 -9.97 -3.74 -7.96
CA LEU A 105 -9.27 -3.60 -6.68
C LEU A 105 -10.10 -4.10 -5.50
N GLN A 106 -11.39 -3.79 -5.48
CA GLN A 106 -12.31 -4.26 -4.43
C GLN A 106 -12.41 -5.79 -4.44
N ASN A 107 -12.60 -6.40 -5.61
CA ASN A 107 -12.64 -7.86 -5.74
C ASN A 107 -11.30 -8.49 -5.32
N PHE A 108 -10.18 -7.91 -5.75
CA PHE A 108 -8.86 -8.36 -5.32
C PHE A 108 -8.70 -8.37 -3.80
N TYR A 109 -9.15 -7.31 -3.12
CA TYR A 109 -9.12 -7.26 -1.66
C TYR A 109 -9.95 -8.39 -1.03
N HIS A 110 -11.20 -8.56 -1.47
CA HIS A 110 -12.09 -9.58 -0.89
C HIS A 110 -11.62 -11.01 -1.17
N GLU A 111 -11.12 -11.29 -2.36
CA GLU A 111 -10.74 -12.64 -2.79
C GLU A 111 -9.33 -13.04 -2.35
N LYS A 112 -8.38 -12.09 -2.31
CA LYS A 112 -6.95 -12.38 -2.16
C LYS A 112 -6.33 -11.84 -0.88
N VAL A 113 -6.91 -10.82 -0.25
CA VAL A 113 -6.28 -10.12 0.89
C VAL A 113 -7.00 -10.41 2.20
N LYS A 114 -8.32 -10.23 2.24
CA LYS A 114 -9.13 -10.18 3.47
C LYS A 114 -8.88 -11.37 4.42
N ASN A 115 -8.80 -12.59 3.90
CA ASN A 115 -8.66 -13.80 4.71
C ASN A 115 -7.27 -13.98 5.35
N PHE A 116 -6.29 -13.18 4.94
CA PHE A 116 -4.94 -13.20 5.51
C PHE A 116 -4.71 -12.11 6.56
N ILE A 117 -5.63 -11.16 6.70
CA ILE A 117 -5.54 -10.09 7.71
C ILE A 117 -5.75 -10.72 9.09
N ARG A 118 -4.85 -10.39 10.02
CA ARG A 118 -4.90 -10.85 11.42
C ARG A 118 -4.94 -9.64 12.34
N GLY A 119 -5.68 -9.75 13.44
CA GLY A 119 -5.84 -8.69 14.43
C GLY A 119 -7.28 -8.17 14.51
N PRO A 120 -7.60 -7.32 15.50
CA PRO A 120 -8.95 -6.80 15.68
C PRO A 120 -9.30 -5.85 14.54
N TYR A 121 -10.20 -6.28 13.66
CA TYR A 121 -10.87 -5.47 12.63
C TYR A 121 -12.33 -5.90 12.49
#